data_AF-A0A523UUE6-F1
#
_entry.id   AF-A0A523UUE6-F1
#
_cell.length_a   1.000
_cell.length_b   1.000
_cell.length_c   1.000
_cell.angle_alpha   90.00
_cell.angle_beta   90.00
_cell.angle_gamma   90.00
#
_symmetry.space_group_name_H-M   'P 1'
#
loop_
_entity.id
_entity.type
_entity.pdbx_description
1 polymer ?
#
loop_
_entity_poly.entity_id
_entity_poly.type
_entity_poly.pdbx_seq_one_letter_code
_entity_poly.pdbx_strand_id
1 'polypeptide(L)'
;MKRFRIGERGAGFFGIIVIVAIVGLMIFVAYKFILIKIHYMSIQEIAKHRAQYAVSYSDKSIRRDIRRKAWESGILIEEEDIQIWRDPGNKITIRFPFSDSVNLYVKKFYYDHEIDEMAPLPR
;
A
#
# COMPACT_ATOMS: atom_id res chain seq x y z
N MET A 1 44.46 -35.95 -30.04
CA MET A 1 44.88 -34.58 -29.66
C MET A 1 43.61 -33.80 -29.27
N LYS A 2 43.31 -33.64 -27.98
CA LYS A 2 42.09 -32.97 -27.48
C LYS A 2 42.27 -31.45 -27.63
N ARG A 3 41.45 -30.82 -28.47
CA ARG A 3 41.38 -29.35 -28.59
C ARG A 3 40.82 -28.77 -27.28
N PHE A 4 41.59 -27.91 -26.64
CA PHE A 4 41.15 -27.15 -25.47
C PHE A 4 40.01 -26.20 -25.88
N ARG A 5 38.84 -26.33 -25.24
CA ARG A 5 37.74 -25.36 -25.30
C ARG A 5 38.14 -24.13 -24.51
N ILE A 6 38.95 -23.26 -25.11
CA ILE A 6 39.26 -21.93 -24.60
C ILE A 6 38.12 -21.01 -25.05
N GLY A 7 37.06 -20.94 -24.24
CA GLY A 7 35.88 -20.11 -24.52
C GLY A 7 34.80 -20.16 -23.45
N GLU A 8 34.80 -21.19 -22.58
CA GLU A 8 33.72 -21.40 -21.60
C GLU A 8 33.93 -20.68 -20.25
N ARG A 9 35.13 -20.14 -19.98
CA ARG A 9 35.43 -19.52 -18.68
C ARG A 9 34.75 -18.17 -18.44
N GLY A 10 34.34 -17.44 -19.49
CA GLY A 10 33.65 -16.14 -19.36
C GLY A 10 32.12 -16.23 -19.32
N ALA A 11 31.55 -17.23 -20.01
CA ALA A 11 30.09 -17.41 -20.11
C ALA A 11 29.45 -17.74 -18.75
N GLY A 12 30.14 -18.50 -17.90
CA GLY A 12 29.67 -18.82 -16.55
C GLY A 12 29.58 -17.59 -15.64
N PHE A 13 30.59 -16.71 -15.69
CA PHE A 13 30.62 -15.48 -14.88
C PHE A 13 29.56 -14.47 -15.33
N PHE A 14 29.40 -14.31 -16.65
CA PHE A 14 28.36 -13.45 -17.21
C PHE A 14 26.95 -13.96 -16.89
N GLY A 15 26.71 -15.28 -17.01
CA GLY A 15 25.44 -15.89 -16.63
C GLY A 15 25.09 -15.68 -15.16
N ILE A 16 26.06 -15.79 -14.26
CA ILE A 16 25.86 -15.54 -12.83
C ILE A 16 25.50 -14.07 -12.57
N ILE A 17 26.19 -13.11 -13.19
CA ILE A 17 25.88 -11.68 -13.03
C ILE A 17 24.46 -11.38 -13.48
N VAL A 18 24.02 -11.93 -14.61
CA VAL A 18 22.66 -11.74 -15.13
C VAL A 18 21.63 -12.31 -14.15
N ILE A 19 21.87 -13.51 -13.60
CA ILE A 19 20.96 -14.11 -12.61
C ILE A 19 20.89 -13.25 -11.35
N VAL A 20 22.02 -12.77 -10.83
CA VAL A 20 22.06 -11.88 -9.66
C VAL A 20 21.31 -10.58 -9.92
N ALA A 21 21.45 -10.00 -11.11
CA ALA A 21 20.71 -8.80 -11.50
C ALA A 21 19.19 -9.04 -11.55
N ILE A 22 18.75 -10.17 -12.10
CA ILE A 22 17.33 -10.55 -12.15
C ILE A 22 16.77 -10.77 -10.74
N VAL A 23 17.50 -11.48 -9.89
CA VAL A 23 17.10 -11.70 -8.49
C VAL A 23 17.03 -10.38 -7.72
N GLY A 24 18.01 -9.50 -7.90
CA GLY A 24 18.01 -8.16 -7.30
C GLY A 24 16.80 -7.33 -7.74
N LEU A 25 16.44 -7.39 -9.03
CA LEU A 25 15.25 -6.73 -9.54
C LEU A 25 13.96 -7.29 -8.91
N MET A 26 13.85 -8.62 -8.78
CA MET A 26 12.69 -9.25 -8.12
C MET A 26 12.56 -8.82 -6.66
N ILE A 27 13.67 -8.80 -5.90
CA ILE A 27 13.68 -8.35 -4.51
C ILE A 27 13.27 -6.87 -4.42
N PHE A 28 13.78 -6.02 -5.32
CA PHE A 28 13.42 -4.61 -5.38
C PHE A 28 11.92 -4.41 -5.62
N VAL A 29 11.33 -5.15 -6.55
CA VAL A 29 9.89 -5.14 -6.83
C VAL A 29 9.11 -5.58 -5.59
N ALA A 30 9.49 -6.71 -4.98
CA ALA A 30 8.82 -7.23 -3.80
C ALA A 30 8.85 -6.24 -2.63
N TYR A 31 10.00 -5.59 -2.38
CA TYR A 31 10.14 -4.57 -1.34
C TYR A 31 9.19 -3.39 -1.57
N LYS A 32 9.06 -2.91 -2.81
CA LYS A 32 8.13 -1.83 -3.15
C LYS A 32 6.67 -2.23 -2.89
N PHE A 33 6.28 -3.46 -3.24
CA PHE A 33 4.92 -3.97 -2.93
C PHE A 33 4.66 -4.05 -1.42
N ILE A 34 5.66 -4.48 -0.64
CA ILE A 34 5.54 -4.55 0.82
C ILE A 34 5.28 -3.15 1.40
N LEU A 35 5.98 -2.11 0.92
CA LEU A 35 5.78 -0.74 1.37
C LEU A 35 4.35 -0.23 1.10
N ILE A 36 3.79 -0.46 -0.09
CA ILE A 36 2.37 -0.12 -0.39
C ILE A 36 1.46 -0.78 0.62
N LYS A 37 1.69 -2.07 0.89
CA LYS A 37 0.84 -2.84 1.80
C LYS A 37 0.91 -2.30 3.24
N ILE A 38 2.09 -1.86 3.68
CA ILE A 38 2.27 -1.22 4.99
C ILE A 38 1.51 0.12 5.05
N HIS A 39 1.58 0.94 4.01
CA HIS A 39 0.82 2.21 3.94
C HIS A 39 -0.69 1.97 3.99
N TYR A 40 -1.18 1.02 3.19
CA TYR A 40 -2.57 0.59 3.19
C TYR A 40 -3.03 0.15 4.58
N MET A 41 -2.27 -0.75 5.23
CA MET A 41 -2.59 -1.23 6.58
C MET A 41 -2.60 -0.10 7.61
N SER A 42 -1.66 0.84 7.54
CA SER A 42 -1.58 1.96 8.49
C SER A 42 -2.81 2.88 8.41
N ILE A 43 -3.27 3.17 7.18
CA ILE A 43 -4.45 3.99 6.95
C ILE A 43 -5.73 3.24 7.36
N GLN A 44 -5.82 1.95 7.03
CA GLN A 44 -6.92 1.09 7.45
C GLN A 44 -7.04 0.99 8.99
N GLU A 45 -5.92 0.81 9.69
CA GLU A 45 -5.90 0.74 11.15
C GLU A 45 -6.39 2.03 11.81
N ILE A 46 -6.00 3.19 11.25
CA ILE A 46 -6.48 4.49 11.74
C ILE A 46 -7.97 4.67 11.44
N ALA A 47 -8.44 4.29 10.26
CA ALA A 47 -9.87 4.32 9.93
C ALA A 47 -10.66 3.46 10.94
N LYS A 48 -10.19 2.25 11.23
CA LYS A 48 -10.79 1.34 12.21
C LYS A 48 -10.77 1.91 13.63
N HIS A 49 -9.64 2.43 14.10
CA HIS A 49 -9.52 3.06 15.41
C HIS A 49 -10.48 4.26 15.51
N ARG A 50 -10.54 5.11 14.48
CA ARG A 50 -11.45 6.28 14.47
C ARG A 50 -12.91 5.87 14.40
N ALA A 51 -13.25 4.81 13.67
CA ALA A 51 -14.60 4.24 13.64
C ALA A 51 -15.02 3.70 15.01
N GLN A 52 -14.11 3.08 15.77
CA GLN A 52 -14.38 2.60 17.13
C GLN A 52 -14.62 3.75 18.12
N TYR A 53 -13.91 4.87 18.00
CA TYR A 53 -14.08 6.03 18.88
C TYR A 53 -15.02 7.11 18.32
N ALA A 54 -15.77 6.81 17.27
CA ALA A 54 -16.59 7.81 16.59
C ALA A 54 -17.81 8.31 17.41
N VAL A 55 -18.07 7.72 18.59
CA VAL A 55 -18.94 8.32 19.63
C VAL A 55 -18.30 9.59 20.21
N SER A 56 -16.98 9.60 20.40
CA SER A 56 -16.22 10.70 21.00
C SER A 56 -15.70 11.72 19.98
N TYR A 57 -15.75 11.41 18.69
CA TYR A 57 -15.25 12.28 17.61
C TYR A 57 -16.35 12.68 16.63
N SER A 58 -16.32 13.94 16.19
CA SER A 58 -17.16 14.41 15.10
C SER A 58 -16.68 13.87 13.75
N ASP A 59 -17.59 13.69 12.79
CA ASP A 59 -17.25 13.22 11.44
C ASP A 59 -16.17 14.09 10.77
N LYS A 60 -16.22 15.41 11.01
CA LYS A 60 -15.21 16.36 10.52
C LYS A 60 -13.82 16.07 11.10
N SER A 61 -13.74 15.68 12.38
CA SER A 61 -12.47 15.28 12.99
C SER A 61 -11.92 14.02 12.34
N ILE A 62 -12.79 13.03 12.12
CA ILE A 62 -12.43 11.73 11.53
C ILE A 62 -11.90 11.92 10.10
N ARG A 63 -12.61 12.68 9.26
CA ARG A 63 -12.15 13.00 7.89
C ARG A 63 -10.79 13.68 7.87
N ARG A 64 -10.59 14.69 8.71
CA ARG A 64 -9.33 15.44 8.80
C ARG A 64 -8.16 14.54 9.22
N ASP A 65 -8.38 13.65 10.18
CA ASP A 65 -7.33 12.75 10.67
C ASP A 65 -6.96 11.67 9.63
N ILE A 66 -7.95 11.12 8.92
CA ILE A 66 -7.72 10.20 7.79
C ILE A 66 -6.97 10.91 6.67
N ARG A 67 -7.40 12.12 6.27
CA ARG A 67 -6.71 12.92 5.24
C ARG A 67 -5.27 13.25 5.63
N ARG A 68 -5.03 13.69 6.87
CA ARG A 68 -3.68 14.00 7.35
C ARG A 68 -2.77 12.79 7.23
N LYS A 69 -3.27 11.59 7.59
CA LYS A 69 -2.48 10.37 7.47
C LYS A 69 -2.24 9.96 6.03
N ALA A 70 -3.27 10.05 5.18
CA ALA A 70 -3.12 9.82 3.76
C ALA A 70 -2.01 10.71 3.18
N TRP A 71 -2.01 12.01 3.53
CA TRP A 71 -0.98 12.96 3.13
C TRP A 71 0.42 12.59 3.63
N GLU A 72 0.55 12.18 4.91
CA GLU A 72 1.82 11.69 5.47
C GLU A 72 2.37 10.47 4.72
N SER A 73 1.48 9.61 4.23
CA SER A 73 1.82 8.43 3.42
C SER A 73 2.01 8.74 1.93
N GLY A 74 1.92 10.02 1.52
CA GLY A 74 2.06 10.44 0.12
C GLY A 74 0.84 10.17 -0.76
N ILE A 75 -0.31 9.89 -0.15
CA ILE A 75 -1.56 9.56 -0.82
C ILE A 75 -2.49 10.78 -0.77
N LEU A 76 -3.01 11.16 -1.94
CA LEU A 76 -3.96 12.26 -2.08
C LEU A 76 -5.37 11.71 -1.94
N ILE A 77 -6.02 11.98 -0.80
CA ILE A 77 -7.44 11.70 -0.55
C ILE A 77 -8.10 13.03 -0.22
N GLU A 78 -9.12 13.42 -0.97
CA GLU A 78 -9.91 14.62 -0.67
C GLU A 78 -10.88 14.32 0.49
N GLU A 79 -11.20 15.33 1.31
CA GLU A 79 -12.14 15.11 2.43
C GLU A 79 -13.54 14.71 1.95
N GLU A 80 -13.87 15.08 0.71
CA GLU A 80 -15.14 14.83 0.03
C GLU A 80 -15.32 13.37 -0.39
N ASP A 81 -14.21 12.67 -0.67
CA ASP A 81 -14.20 11.25 -1.03
C ASP A 81 -14.39 10.32 0.18
N ILE A 82 -14.29 10.87 1.40
CA ILE A 82 -14.43 10.10 2.65
C ILE A 82 -15.90 10.05 3.06
N GLN A 83 -16.55 8.96 2.69
CA GLN A 83 -17.93 8.66 3.03
C GLN A 83 -17.98 8.02 4.42
N ILE A 84 -18.79 8.59 5.31
CA ILE A 84 -19.00 8.10 6.68
C ILE A 84 -20.49 7.86 6.83
N TRP A 85 -20.88 6.62 7.10
CA TRP A 85 -22.26 6.26 7.41
C TRP A 85 -22.36 5.85 8.88
N ARG A 86 -23.29 6.48 9.60
CA ARG A 86 -23.64 6.15 10.98
C ARG A 86 -25.00 5.44 10.96
N ASP A 87 -24.99 4.12 11.07
CA ASP A 87 -26.23 3.35 11.11
C ASP A 87 -26.90 3.47 12.49
N PRO A 88 -28.26 3.53 12.56
CA PRO A 88 -29.01 3.59 13.81
C PRO A 88 -28.79 2.40 14.77
N GLY A 89 -28.05 1.37 14.34
CA GLY A 89 -27.72 0.16 15.09
C GLY A 89 -26.33 0.13 15.70
N ASN A 90 -25.74 1.29 16.02
CA ASN A 90 -24.40 1.40 16.61
C ASN A 90 -23.28 0.88 15.68
N LYS A 91 -23.35 1.16 14.37
CA LYS A 91 -22.28 0.82 13.43
C LYS A 91 -21.82 2.05 12.69
N ILE A 92 -20.51 2.17 12.52
CA ILE A 92 -19.92 3.18 11.65
C ILE A 92 -19.15 2.49 10.54
N THR A 93 -19.53 2.87 9.31
CA THR A 93 -18.90 2.42 8.08
C THR A 93 -18.16 3.60 7.49
N ILE A 94 -16.85 3.45 7.31
CA ILE A 94 -16.00 4.45 6.66
C ILE A 94 -15.55 3.88 5.34
N ARG A 95 -15.87 4.57 4.24
CA ARG A 95 -15.46 4.21 2.89
C ARG A 95 -14.69 5.35 2.25
N PHE A 96 -13.54 5.03 1.65
CA PHE A 96 -12.76 5.96 0.85
C PHE A 96 -11.92 5.23 -0.20
N PRO A 97 -11.66 5.87 -1.35
CA PRO A 97 -10.75 5.34 -2.35
C PRO A 97 -9.29 5.49 -1.86
N PHE A 98 -8.56 4.39 -1.85
CA PHE A 98 -7.11 4.38 -1.68
C PHE A 98 -6.48 4.21 -3.05
N SER A 99 -5.67 5.19 -3.49
CA SER A 99 -4.86 5.10 -4.70
C SER A 99 -3.40 5.42 -4.35
N ASP A 100 -2.56 4.40 -4.35
CA ASP A 100 -1.10 4.56 -4.22
C ASP A 100 -0.43 4.15 -5.52
N SER A 101 0.68 4.80 -5.87
CA SER A 101 1.41 4.50 -7.10
C SER A 101 2.85 4.10 -6.81
N VAL A 102 3.25 2.92 -7.30
CA VAL A 102 4.66 2.54 -7.31
C VAL A 102 5.23 2.80 -8.69
N ASN A 103 6.21 3.70 -8.72
CA ASN A 103 7.06 3.89 -9.87
C ASN A 103 8.18 2.84 -9.84
N LEU A 104 7.91 1.70 -10.48
CA LEU A 104 8.99 0.85 -10.97
C LEU A 104 9.51 1.56 -12.21
N TYR A 105 10.80 1.88 -12.30
CA TYR A 105 11.42 2.65 -13.40
C TYR A 105 10.93 2.34 -14.85
N VAL A 106 10.31 1.18 -15.07
CA VAL A 106 9.72 0.72 -16.33
C VAL A 106 8.21 1.04 -16.47
N LYS A 107 7.45 1.09 -15.37
CA LYS A 107 5.99 1.29 -15.37
C LYS A 107 5.47 1.77 -14.00
N LYS A 108 4.56 2.75 -14.00
CA LYS A 108 3.77 3.11 -12.81
C LYS A 108 2.63 2.11 -12.63
N PHE A 109 2.55 1.51 -11.45
CA PHE A 109 1.41 0.69 -11.05
C PHE A 109 0.54 1.49 -10.10
N TYR A 110 -0.75 1.58 -10.41
CA TYR A 110 -1.76 2.17 -9.53
C TYR A 110 -2.40 1.05 -8.72
N TYR A 111 -2.46 1.24 -7.41
CA TYR A 111 -3.11 0.32 -6.48
C TYR A 111 -4.38 0.98 -5.98
N ASP A 112 -5.47 0.73 -6.70
CA ASP A 112 -6.79 1.27 -6.37
C ASP A 112 -7.57 0.24 -5.54
N HIS A 113 -7.87 0.59 -4.30
CA HIS A 113 -8.71 -0.21 -3.41
C HIS A 113 -9.70 0.66 -2.65
N GLU A 114 -10.94 0.21 -2.58
CA GLU A 114 -11.91 0.75 -1.63
C GLU A 114 -11.66 0.11 -0.26
N ILE A 115 -11.38 0.93 0.74
CA ILE A 115 -11.32 0.49 2.13
C ILE A 115 -12.74 0.58 2.69
N ASP A 116 -13.30 -0.55 3.10
CA ASP A 116 -14.62 -0.65 3.74
C ASP A 116 -14.42 -1.16 5.17
N GLU A 117 -14.40 -0.24 6.13
CA GLU A 117 -14.21 -0.56 7.55
C GLU A 117 -15.52 -0.38 8.32
N MET A 118 -15.99 -1.48 8.91
CA MET A 118 -17.15 -1.52 9.79
C MET A 118 -16.70 -1.74 11.24
N ALA A 119 -16.99 -0.78 12.12
CA ALA A 119 -16.76 -0.94 13.56
C ALA A 119 -18.08 -0.88 14.34
N PRO A 120 -18.29 -1.79 15.32
CA PRO A 120 -19.35 -1.63 16.30
C PRO A 120 -18.99 -0.48 17.25
N LEU A 121 -19.95 0.41 17.48
CA LEU A 121 -19.83 1.52 18.42
C LEU A 121 -19.82 0.98 19.85
N PRO A 122 -18.85 1.37 20.69
CA PRO A 122 -18.85 1.03 22.10
C PRO A 122 -20.11 1.63 22.75
N ARG A 123 -20.78 0.80 23.58
CA ARG A 123 -21.95 1.21 24.39
C ARG A 123 -21.53 2.14 25.52
#